data_AF-A0A2N0RVE8-F1
#
_entry.id   AF-A0A2N0RVE8-F1
#
_cell.length_a   1.000
_cell.length_b   1.000
_cell.length_c   1.000
_cell.angle_alpha   90.00
_cell.angle_beta   90.00
_cell.angle_gamma   90.00
#
_symmetry.space_group_name_H-M   'P 1'
#
loop_
_entity.id
_entity.type
_entity.pdbx_description
1 polymer ?
#
loop_
_entity_poly.entity_id
_entity_poly.type
_entity_poly.pdbx_seq_one_letter_code
_entity_poly.pdbx_strand_id
1 'polypeptide(L)'
;MKYEINNITTQLGLYGSCVHDNINENFKLQDLENLFTCTKGGLIGDFGHSGTRFLGAMHPIGDILIFKDDNSQKEQFEQNFNKTTGGVISPNKNFGPGFGLAIAALIFMLISICLACRSRNLTVKINSSVYIVLWILIQLLVEINGQMRNFKPKFHDDHLRRYLHTATFINSNLYILGGRSNYDNDTGKQFFYYNFDAPLYVNNMYWNNETSINIVPSHRGAAAVNGGTNNEKLILYTGNSDNFTDPLIYSFDIRTNLWTSLKTTNNDIIIGKNQLQGVVDHKKKMYLFGGRATNNIDGDLNDMLILDTINLSWKKGNSINAPSPRRNYGATFLPNNNNIIYIGGVNGGDHLPLDEVYLYDTINDVWSKKMTSGKIPSKRDAFSAVLGLDGNRVIIFGGFGISSKDALYVLNLTNFEWKVPFVIGEIPASRYWHKANVISDYMVVTFGTGYENSNDSDVLFLDIKNNDMYEWSHIFDPVPSKSRVQSITPSTNNKNSSNKLVMIYSVIGSLIGGICLLVGIFILRKWNKNNKVNNIPDGKEEGIIAGQDVKPTN
;
A
#
# COMPACT_ATOMS: atom_id res chain seq x y z
N MET A 1 27.71 22.32 -2.69
CA MET A 1 28.04 21.16 -1.85
C MET A 1 27.32 21.21 -0.49
N LYS A 2 27.60 22.17 0.41
CA LYS A 2 26.88 22.34 1.70
C LYS A 2 25.34 22.43 1.54
N TYR A 3 24.87 23.17 0.54
CA TYR A 3 23.44 23.25 0.19
C TYR A 3 22.85 21.91 -0.27
N GLU A 4 23.56 21.15 -1.12
CA GLU A 4 23.08 19.85 -1.59
C GLU A 4 23.14 18.75 -0.52
N ILE A 5 24.17 18.76 0.33
CA ILE A 5 24.29 17.82 1.45
C ILE A 5 23.14 18.07 2.43
N ASN A 6 22.83 19.32 2.77
CA ASN A 6 21.64 19.65 3.57
C ASN A 6 20.35 19.19 2.89
N ASN A 7 20.21 19.37 1.58
CA ASN A 7 19.02 18.93 0.86
C ASN A 7 18.87 17.39 0.90
N ILE A 8 19.98 16.65 0.83
CA ILE A 8 20.01 15.19 0.93
C ILE A 8 19.72 14.71 2.37
N THR A 9 20.30 15.32 3.40
CA THR A 9 19.99 14.97 4.81
C THR A 9 18.56 15.33 5.19
N THR A 10 18.01 16.43 4.68
CA THR A 10 16.59 16.80 4.86
C THR A 10 15.66 15.82 4.13
N GLN A 11 16.00 15.37 2.92
CA GLN A 11 15.22 14.34 2.20
C GLN A 11 15.30 12.95 2.84
N LEU A 12 16.41 12.63 3.52
CA LEU A 12 16.61 11.33 4.18
C LEU A 12 16.18 11.31 5.66
N GLY A 13 15.70 12.43 6.21
CA GLY A 13 15.18 12.50 7.58
C GLY A 13 16.24 12.35 8.68
N LEU A 14 17.52 12.54 8.38
CA LEU A 14 18.63 12.39 9.32
C LEU A 14 18.83 13.70 10.12
N TYR A 15 18.02 13.91 11.17
CA TYR A 15 18.23 15.02 12.11
C TYR A 15 19.00 14.55 13.35
N GLY A 16 20.29 14.88 13.40
CA GLY A 16 21.10 14.78 14.62
C GLY A 16 21.93 16.06 14.79
N SER A 17 21.97 16.60 16.01
CA SER A 17 22.66 17.88 16.32
C SER A 17 24.15 17.88 15.95
N CYS A 18 24.79 16.71 15.82
CA CYS A 18 26.21 16.54 15.47
C CYS A 18 26.59 16.97 14.04
N VAL A 19 25.63 17.01 13.09
CA VAL A 19 25.91 17.29 11.66
C VAL A 19 26.01 18.79 11.40
N HIS A 20 25.30 19.62 12.16
CA HIS A 20 25.21 21.06 11.89
C HIS A 20 26.48 21.83 12.30
N ASP A 21 27.15 21.38 13.37
CA ASP A 21 28.26 22.14 13.99
C ASP A 21 29.62 21.94 13.30
N ASN A 22 29.79 20.92 12.48
CA ASN A 22 31.10 20.57 11.89
C ASN A 22 31.34 21.08 10.46
N ILE A 23 30.40 21.81 9.86
CA ILE A 23 30.55 22.26 8.46
C ILE A 23 30.91 23.75 8.41
N ASN A 24 32.20 24.06 8.40
CA ASN A 24 32.71 25.41 8.12
C ASN A 24 33.32 25.53 6.70
N GLU A 25 33.54 26.76 6.24
CA GLU A 25 33.94 27.09 4.85
C GLU A 25 35.27 26.46 4.38
N ASN A 26 36.04 25.84 5.27
CA ASN A 26 37.31 25.17 4.99
C ASN A 26 37.28 23.66 5.32
N PHE A 27 36.24 22.95 4.88
CA PHE A 27 36.05 21.51 5.09
C PHE A 27 37.16 20.67 4.40
N LYS A 28 37.91 19.86 5.16
CA LYS A 28 39.00 19.00 4.64
C LYS A 28 38.58 17.53 4.59
N LEU A 29 39.30 16.72 3.81
CA LEU A 29 39.01 15.28 3.63
C LEU A 29 39.05 14.48 4.95
N GLN A 30 39.83 14.91 5.93
CA GLN A 30 39.89 14.30 7.26
C GLN A 30 38.60 14.51 8.09
N ASP A 31 37.81 15.54 7.77
CA ASP A 31 36.55 15.86 8.47
C ASP A 31 35.39 14.93 8.04
N LEU A 32 35.55 14.22 6.92
CA LEU A 32 34.61 13.18 6.45
C LEU A 32 34.65 11.93 7.34
N GLU A 33 35.81 11.54 7.87
CA GLU A 33 35.94 10.40 8.79
C GLU A 33 35.13 10.66 10.08
N ASN A 34 35.16 11.88 10.60
CA ASN A 34 34.41 12.28 11.79
C ASN A 34 32.89 12.28 11.54
N LEU A 35 32.46 12.65 10.33
CA LEU A 35 31.04 12.63 9.92
C LEU A 35 30.50 11.18 9.84
N PHE A 36 31.29 10.26 9.28
CA PHE A 36 30.95 8.83 9.21
C PHE A 36 30.94 8.16 10.59
N THR A 37 31.84 8.58 11.48
CA THR A 37 31.89 8.06 12.84
C THR A 37 30.69 8.54 13.67
N CYS A 38 30.24 9.78 13.50
CA CYS A 38 29.03 10.29 14.17
C CYS A 38 27.73 9.64 13.66
N THR A 39 27.63 9.31 12.36
CA THR A 39 26.49 8.54 11.80
C THR A 39 26.47 7.09 12.26
N LYS A 40 27.64 6.48 12.48
CA LYS A 40 27.75 5.13 13.06
C LYS A 40 27.23 5.07 14.50
N GLY A 41 27.45 6.11 15.30
CA GLY A 41 26.93 6.21 16.68
C GLY A 41 25.41 6.42 16.75
N GLY A 42 24.84 7.25 15.87
CA GLY A 42 23.40 7.53 15.85
C GLY A 42 22.53 6.37 15.34
N LEU A 43 22.99 5.65 14.30
CA LEU A 43 22.20 4.56 13.68
C LEU A 43 22.22 3.22 14.44
N ILE A 44 23.15 3.04 15.38
CA ILE A 44 23.18 1.85 16.27
C ILE A 44 22.05 1.92 17.31
N GLY A 45 21.55 3.11 17.67
CA GLY A 45 20.42 3.28 18.57
C GLY A 45 19.06 2.89 17.97
N ASP A 46 18.86 3.16 16.68
CA ASP A 46 17.51 3.08 16.07
C ASP A 46 17.21 1.78 15.30
N PHE A 47 18.21 1.00 14.87
CA PHE A 47 17.99 -0.10 13.91
C PHE A 47 18.48 -1.51 14.30
N GLY A 48 19.09 -1.67 15.48
CA GLY A 48 19.56 -2.97 15.96
C GLY A 48 20.47 -3.73 14.98
N HIS A 49 20.69 -5.03 15.23
CA HIS A 49 21.71 -5.84 14.54
C HIS A 49 21.57 -5.93 13.00
N SER A 50 20.44 -5.57 12.40
CA SER A 50 20.21 -5.55 10.95
C SER A 50 21.01 -4.47 10.21
N GLY A 51 21.27 -3.32 10.83
CA GLY A 51 22.03 -2.22 10.22
C GLY A 51 23.52 -2.51 10.04
N THR A 52 24.08 -3.40 10.87
CA THR A 52 25.50 -3.77 10.84
C THR A 52 25.91 -4.50 9.56
N ARG A 53 24.99 -5.25 8.92
CA ARG A 53 25.28 -5.99 7.68
C ARG A 53 25.27 -5.11 6.43
N PHE A 54 24.49 -4.03 6.42
CA PHE A 54 24.48 -3.07 5.31
C PHE A 54 25.73 -2.18 5.33
N LEU A 55 26.20 -1.79 6.51
CA LEU A 55 27.46 -1.05 6.69
C LEU A 55 28.70 -1.93 6.49
N GLY A 56 28.64 -3.23 6.82
CA GLY A 56 29.72 -4.19 6.54
C GLY A 56 30.03 -4.35 5.05
N ALA A 57 29.05 -4.12 4.16
CA ALA A 57 29.25 -4.11 2.70
C ALA A 57 29.84 -2.79 2.17
N MET A 58 29.78 -1.70 2.95
CA MET A 58 30.31 -0.38 2.59
C MET A 58 31.73 -0.13 3.13
N HIS A 59 32.17 -0.87 4.15
CA HIS A 59 33.51 -0.77 4.73
C HIS A 59 34.67 -0.89 3.71
N PRO A 60 34.61 -1.76 2.68
CA PRO A 60 35.69 -1.85 1.69
C PRO A 60 35.84 -0.61 0.81
N ILE A 61 34.80 0.23 0.70
CA ILE A 61 34.78 1.41 -0.19
C ILE A 61 35.60 2.56 0.41
N GLY A 62 35.66 2.67 1.74
CA GLY A 62 36.55 3.61 2.43
C GLY A 62 38.01 3.20 2.28
N ASP A 63 38.30 1.90 2.39
CA ASP A 63 39.65 1.37 2.24
C ASP A 63 40.15 1.50 0.78
N ILE A 64 39.27 1.36 -0.23
CA ILE A 64 39.59 1.58 -1.66
C ILE A 64 40.11 3.00 -1.96
N LEU A 65 39.74 4.00 -1.16
CA LEU A 65 40.14 5.39 -1.38
C LEU A 65 41.51 5.75 -0.78
N ILE A 66 42.11 4.88 0.04
CA ILE A 66 43.38 5.13 0.72
C ILE A 66 44.44 4.12 0.24
N PHE A 67 44.99 4.34 -0.96
CA PHE A 67 46.18 3.60 -1.40
C PHE A 67 47.20 4.55 -2.04
N LYS A 68 48.40 4.57 -1.44
CA LYS A 68 49.64 5.13 -2.02
C LYS A 68 50.33 4.04 -2.85
N ASP A 69 50.89 4.46 -3.98
CA ASP A 69 51.58 3.64 -4.98
C ASP A 69 52.63 2.69 -4.39
N ASP A 70 52.37 1.38 -4.43
CA ASP A 70 53.41 0.37 -4.73
C ASP A 70 52.81 -0.95 -5.25
N ASN A 71 53.52 -1.61 -6.17
CA ASN A 71 53.01 -2.72 -6.99
C ASN A 71 52.88 -4.09 -6.26
N SER A 72 53.39 -4.23 -5.03
CA SER A 72 53.29 -5.50 -4.29
C SER A 72 51.91 -5.76 -3.67
N GLN A 73 51.04 -4.75 -3.59
CA GLN A 73 49.72 -4.87 -2.94
C GLN A 73 48.57 -5.24 -3.90
N LYS A 74 48.82 -5.25 -5.21
CA LYS A 74 47.84 -5.62 -6.23
C LYS A 74 47.50 -7.13 -6.18
N GLU A 75 48.48 -7.99 -5.95
CA GLU A 75 48.24 -9.44 -5.80
C GLU A 75 47.47 -9.78 -4.52
N GLN A 76 47.67 -8.99 -3.45
CA GLN A 76 46.95 -9.16 -2.19
C GLN A 76 45.49 -8.67 -2.28
N PHE A 77 45.22 -7.65 -3.11
CA PHE A 77 43.86 -7.23 -3.50
C PHE A 77 43.12 -8.32 -4.28
N GLU A 78 43.75 -8.93 -5.29
CA GLU A 78 43.13 -10.00 -6.09
C GLU A 78 42.87 -11.27 -5.26
N GLN A 79 43.75 -11.61 -4.32
CA GLN A 79 43.52 -12.73 -3.38
C GLN A 79 42.38 -12.44 -2.38
N ASN A 80 42.28 -11.22 -1.83
CA ASN A 80 41.22 -10.86 -0.88
C ASN A 80 39.85 -10.67 -1.57
N PHE A 81 39.82 -10.16 -2.80
CA PHE A 81 38.59 -10.01 -3.59
C PHE A 81 37.99 -11.39 -3.95
N ASN A 82 38.83 -12.36 -4.35
CA ASN A 82 38.39 -13.73 -4.64
C ASN A 82 37.98 -14.51 -3.38
N LYS A 83 38.58 -14.22 -2.22
CA LYS A 83 38.17 -14.81 -0.92
C LYS A 83 36.80 -14.31 -0.43
N THR A 84 36.43 -13.08 -0.77
CA THR A 84 35.21 -12.42 -0.25
C THR A 84 34.00 -12.62 -1.17
N THR A 85 34.23 -12.80 -2.47
CA THR A 85 33.18 -13.11 -3.46
C THR A 85 32.85 -14.61 -3.52
N GLY A 86 33.78 -15.48 -3.10
CA GLY A 86 33.58 -16.91 -2.94
C GLY A 86 32.83 -17.27 -1.66
N GLY A 87 31.54 -16.93 -1.56
CA GLY A 87 30.66 -17.60 -0.59
C GLY A 87 29.59 -16.78 0.14
N VAL A 88 28.96 -15.76 -0.44
CA VAL A 88 27.69 -15.24 0.12
C VAL A 88 26.76 -14.70 -0.98
N ILE A 89 26.12 -15.59 -1.74
CA ILE A 89 24.82 -15.31 -2.35
C ILE A 89 23.95 -16.54 -2.11
N SER A 90 23.20 -16.53 -1.02
CA SER A 90 22.02 -17.40 -0.89
C SER A 90 20.90 -16.75 -1.72
N PRO A 91 20.33 -17.44 -2.73
CA PRO A 91 19.39 -16.84 -3.66
C PRO A 91 18.00 -16.89 -3.04
N ASN A 92 17.64 -15.98 -2.13
CA ASN A 92 16.25 -15.85 -1.68
C ASN A 92 15.91 -14.53 -0.98
N LYS A 93 16.32 -13.41 -1.57
CA LYS A 93 15.67 -12.11 -1.32
C LYS A 93 15.44 -11.41 -2.65
N ASN A 94 14.18 -11.35 -3.07
CA ASN A 94 13.76 -10.66 -4.28
C ASN A 94 13.82 -9.14 -4.07
N PHE A 95 15.02 -8.56 -4.17
CA PHE A 95 15.11 -7.31 -4.89
C PHE A 95 14.94 -7.67 -6.37
N GLY A 96 13.93 -7.10 -7.04
CA GLY A 96 13.69 -7.40 -8.45
C GLY A 96 14.98 -7.28 -9.27
N PRO A 97 15.23 -8.13 -10.27
CA PRO A 97 16.53 -8.25 -10.93
C PRO A 97 17.06 -6.93 -11.51
N GLY A 98 16.21 -5.92 -11.76
CA GLY A 98 16.63 -4.58 -12.19
C GLY A 98 17.24 -3.69 -11.09
N PHE A 99 16.93 -3.89 -9.81
CA PHE A 99 17.33 -2.99 -8.73
C PHE A 99 18.82 -3.11 -8.39
N GLY A 100 19.34 -4.33 -8.28
CA GLY A 100 20.78 -4.58 -8.07
C GLY A 100 21.62 -4.18 -9.27
N LEU A 101 21.11 -4.41 -10.49
CA LEU A 101 21.78 -4.05 -11.74
C LEU A 101 21.87 -2.53 -11.93
N ALA A 102 20.84 -1.77 -11.57
CA ALA A 102 20.86 -0.31 -11.67
C ALA A 102 21.86 0.33 -10.69
N ILE A 103 21.91 -0.15 -9.44
CA ILE A 103 22.86 0.33 -8.44
C ILE A 103 24.29 -0.07 -8.82
N ALA A 104 24.50 -1.30 -9.27
CA ALA A 104 25.80 -1.75 -9.76
C ALA A 104 26.28 -0.94 -10.98
N ALA A 105 25.38 -0.59 -11.91
CA ALA A 105 25.69 0.24 -13.06
C ALA A 105 26.05 1.68 -12.66
N LEU A 106 25.34 2.27 -11.69
CA LEU A 106 25.63 3.60 -11.16
C LEU A 106 26.99 3.65 -10.45
N ILE A 107 27.30 2.62 -9.66
CA ILE A 107 28.59 2.47 -8.98
C ILE A 107 29.72 2.26 -10.00
N PHE A 108 29.53 1.40 -11.01
CA PHE A 108 30.52 1.19 -12.09
C PHE A 108 30.76 2.47 -12.91
N MET A 109 29.71 3.25 -13.17
CA MET A 109 29.81 4.50 -13.90
C MET A 109 30.59 5.56 -13.09
N LEU A 110 30.31 5.67 -11.78
CA LEU A 110 31.05 6.56 -10.87
C LEU A 110 32.52 6.16 -10.72
N ILE A 111 32.79 4.86 -10.55
CA ILE A 111 34.17 4.32 -10.48
C ILE A 111 34.92 4.60 -11.79
N SER A 112 34.26 4.43 -12.95
CA SER A 112 34.86 4.71 -14.26
C SER A 112 35.16 6.20 -14.46
N ILE A 113 34.30 7.10 -13.96
CA ILE A 113 34.52 8.55 -13.98
C ILE A 113 35.69 8.91 -13.05
N CYS A 114 35.77 8.33 -11.86
CA CYS A 114 36.88 8.55 -10.93
C CYS A 114 38.22 8.03 -11.48
N LEU A 115 38.24 6.86 -12.10
CA LEU A 115 39.43 6.28 -12.75
C LEU A 115 39.86 7.10 -13.98
N ALA A 116 38.91 7.61 -14.76
CA ALA A 116 39.19 8.49 -15.89
C ALA A 116 39.80 9.83 -15.45
N CYS A 117 39.30 10.41 -14.34
CA CYS A 117 39.86 11.62 -13.73
C CYS A 117 41.24 11.39 -13.09
N ARG A 118 41.55 10.18 -12.62
CA ARG A 118 42.85 9.84 -12.00
C ARG A 118 43.95 9.54 -13.02
N SER A 119 43.61 9.01 -14.21
CA SER A 119 44.62 8.54 -15.18
C SER A 119 45.25 9.63 -16.06
N ARG A 120 44.71 10.85 -16.09
CA ARG A 120 45.30 11.99 -16.80
C ARG A 120 44.96 13.28 -16.06
N ASN A 121 45.91 14.22 -15.96
CA ASN A 121 45.66 15.62 -15.61
C ASN A 121 44.79 16.31 -16.69
N LEU A 122 43.61 15.77 -16.95
CA LEU A 122 42.56 16.39 -17.74
C LEU A 122 41.53 16.93 -16.76
N THR A 123 41.39 18.25 -16.71
CA THR A 123 40.13 18.90 -16.37
C THR A 123 39.07 18.40 -17.35
N VAL A 124 38.41 17.30 -17.03
CA VAL A 124 37.25 16.82 -17.78
C VAL A 124 36.16 17.88 -17.58
N LYS A 125 35.98 18.76 -18.57
CA LYS A 125 34.71 19.48 -18.73
C LYS A 125 33.66 18.41 -18.98
N ILE A 126 33.04 17.92 -17.92
CA ILE A 126 31.87 17.05 -17.99
C ILE A 126 30.81 17.89 -18.71
N ASN A 127 30.55 17.56 -19.97
CA ASN A 127 29.58 18.29 -20.80
C ASN A 127 28.22 18.28 -20.10
N SER A 128 27.51 19.43 -20.13
CA SER A 128 26.20 19.62 -19.48
C SER A 128 25.17 18.55 -19.85
N SER A 129 25.33 17.92 -21.01
CA SER A 129 24.50 16.81 -21.49
C SER A 129 24.56 15.55 -20.62
N VAL A 130 25.68 15.26 -19.93
CA VAL A 130 25.76 14.12 -18.99
C VAL A 130 24.96 14.41 -17.72
N TYR A 131 25.03 15.64 -17.20
CA TYR A 131 24.20 16.07 -16.07
C TYR A 131 22.72 16.05 -16.42
N ILE A 132 22.34 16.45 -17.64
CA ILE A 132 20.95 16.40 -18.11
C ILE A 132 20.44 14.96 -18.19
N VAL A 133 21.23 14.03 -18.74
CA VAL A 133 20.83 12.60 -18.82
C VAL A 133 20.74 11.98 -17.43
N LEU A 134 21.69 12.27 -16.54
CA LEU A 134 21.65 11.79 -15.16
C LEU A 134 20.45 12.39 -14.40
N TRP A 135 20.15 13.67 -14.63
CA TRP A 135 19.00 14.35 -14.04
C TRP A 135 17.69 13.77 -14.57
N ILE A 136 17.56 13.48 -15.87
CA ILE A 136 16.40 12.80 -16.45
C ILE A 136 16.25 11.38 -15.89
N LEU A 137 17.34 10.63 -15.75
CA LEU A 137 17.31 9.29 -15.14
C LEU A 137 16.94 9.34 -13.65
N ILE A 138 17.40 10.35 -12.92
CA ILE A 138 17.02 10.60 -11.52
C ILE A 138 15.54 11.00 -11.44
N GLN A 139 15.06 11.88 -12.32
CA GLN A 139 13.63 12.25 -12.38
C GLN A 139 12.76 11.03 -12.72
N LEU A 140 13.17 10.19 -13.67
CA LEU A 140 12.50 8.92 -13.97
C LEU A 140 12.52 7.95 -12.78
N LEU A 141 13.65 7.83 -12.08
CA LEU A 141 13.75 7.03 -10.85
C LEU A 141 12.88 7.58 -9.72
N VAL A 142 12.78 8.90 -9.60
CA VAL A 142 11.93 9.60 -8.62
C VAL A 142 10.46 9.50 -8.99
N GLU A 143 10.07 9.54 -10.27
CA GLU A 143 8.71 9.27 -10.74
C GLU A 143 8.31 7.81 -10.52
N ILE A 144 9.22 6.87 -10.81
CA ILE A 144 8.99 5.43 -10.58
C ILE A 144 8.90 5.12 -9.07
N ASN A 145 9.76 5.71 -8.23
CA ASN A 145 9.62 5.60 -6.76
C ASN A 145 8.42 6.38 -6.22
N GLY A 146 8.05 7.49 -6.86
CA GLY A 146 6.92 8.33 -6.50
C GLY A 146 5.57 7.63 -6.70
N GLN A 147 5.52 6.61 -7.56
CA GLN A 147 4.38 5.72 -7.73
C GLN A 147 4.31 4.59 -6.70
N MET A 148 5.40 4.27 -5.99
CA MET A 148 5.38 3.36 -4.84
C MET A 148 5.32 4.16 -3.53
N ARG A 149 4.24 4.90 -3.32
CA ARG A 149 3.96 5.45 -1.98
C ARG A 149 3.54 4.30 -1.07
N ASN A 150 4.49 3.81 -0.28
CA ASN A 150 4.21 2.91 0.85
C ASN A 150 3.35 3.64 1.90
N PHE A 151 2.04 3.76 1.65
CA PHE A 151 1.11 4.27 2.64
C PHE A 151 0.74 3.13 3.58
N LYS A 152 1.43 3.10 4.72
CA LYS A 152 0.91 2.41 5.89
C LYS A 152 0.09 3.44 6.67
N PRO A 153 -1.23 3.24 6.80
CA PRO A 153 -2.01 4.07 7.70
C PRO A 153 -1.31 4.11 9.06
N LYS A 154 -0.99 5.31 9.57
CA LYS A 154 -0.24 5.48 10.82
C LYS A 154 -1.13 5.08 12.01
N PHE A 155 -1.22 3.78 12.30
CA PHE A 155 -2.03 3.21 13.38
C PHE A 155 -1.20 2.42 14.40
N HIS A 156 0.10 2.70 14.48
CA HIS A 156 1.06 1.90 15.27
C HIS A 156 1.08 2.20 16.77
N ASP A 157 0.31 3.20 17.23
CA ASP A 157 0.16 3.49 18.66
C ASP A 157 -1.24 3.03 19.09
N ASP A 158 -1.39 2.47 20.30
CA ASP A 158 -2.64 1.93 20.84
C ASP A 158 -3.77 2.97 20.89
N HIS A 159 -3.40 4.24 20.80
CA HIS A 159 -4.32 5.34 20.70
C HIS A 159 -4.83 5.63 19.28
N LEU A 160 -4.34 5.00 18.20
CA LEU A 160 -4.57 5.41 16.80
C LEU A 160 -5.42 4.43 15.97
N ARG A 161 -6.56 3.96 16.48
CA ARG A 161 -7.36 2.91 15.81
C ARG A 161 -8.41 3.47 14.85
N ARG A 162 -8.59 2.82 13.69
CA ARG A 162 -9.71 3.10 12.76
C ARG A 162 -10.90 2.20 13.07
N TYR A 163 -12.07 2.80 13.25
CA TYR A 163 -13.33 2.07 13.43
C TYR A 163 -14.50 2.82 12.80
N LEU A 164 -15.64 2.16 12.65
CA LEU A 164 -16.82 2.72 11.95
C LEU A 164 -16.52 3.17 10.51
N HIS A 165 -15.48 2.62 9.89
CA HIS A 165 -15.20 2.81 8.47
C HIS A 165 -16.11 1.95 7.60
N THR A 166 -16.14 2.24 6.32
CA THR A 166 -16.69 1.35 5.31
C THR A 166 -15.59 0.48 4.72
N ALA A 167 -15.94 -0.72 4.28
CA ALA A 167 -15.04 -1.62 3.57
C ALA A 167 -15.82 -2.28 2.44
N THR A 168 -15.46 -1.98 1.19
CA THR A 168 -16.18 -2.48 0.00
C THR A 168 -15.21 -3.18 -0.91
N PHE A 169 -15.41 -4.48 -1.11
CA PHE A 169 -14.61 -5.26 -2.06
C PHE A 169 -15.20 -5.17 -3.47
N ILE A 170 -14.38 -4.74 -4.43
CA ILE A 170 -14.74 -4.59 -5.84
C ILE A 170 -13.61 -5.14 -6.70
N ASN A 171 -13.93 -6.14 -7.54
CA ASN A 171 -12.98 -6.90 -8.34
C ASN A 171 -11.90 -7.55 -7.47
N SER A 172 -10.74 -6.90 -7.35
CA SER A 172 -9.61 -7.34 -6.51
C SER A 172 -9.22 -6.33 -5.45
N ASN A 173 -9.90 -5.19 -5.39
CA ASN A 173 -9.56 -4.09 -4.49
C ASN A 173 -10.54 -4.02 -3.32
N LEU A 174 -10.01 -3.98 -2.10
CA LEU A 174 -10.78 -3.65 -0.91
C LEU A 174 -10.63 -2.17 -0.60
N TYR A 175 -11.66 -1.39 -0.88
CA TYR A 175 -11.69 0.05 -0.62
C TYR A 175 -12.14 0.32 0.80
N ILE A 176 -11.37 1.14 1.51
CA ILE A 176 -11.63 1.61 2.86
C ILE A 176 -11.88 3.11 2.81
N LEU A 177 -13.01 3.53 3.35
CA LEU A 177 -13.40 4.93 3.39
C LEU A 177 -13.95 5.30 4.76
N GLY A 178 -13.52 6.46 5.24
CA GLY A 178 -14.13 7.12 6.37
C GLY A 178 -13.85 6.44 7.72
N GLY A 179 -14.75 6.67 8.65
CA GLY A 179 -14.62 6.17 10.02
C GLY A 179 -13.94 7.17 10.95
N ARG A 180 -13.75 6.75 12.20
CA ARG A 180 -13.13 7.58 13.23
C ARG A 180 -11.71 7.10 13.48
N SER A 181 -10.79 8.06 13.55
CA SER A 181 -9.47 7.89 14.14
C SER A 181 -9.41 8.80 15.37
N ASN A 182 -8.70 8.34 16.39
CA ASN A 182 -8.49 9.11 17.61
C ASN A 182 -7.41 10.20 17.47
N TYR A 183 -6.68 10.24 16.35
CA TYR A 183 -5.52 11.12 16.14
C TYR A 183 -5.87 12.62 16.03
N ASP A 184 -6.95 12.98 15.33
CA ASP A 184 -6.98 14.34 14.75
C ASP A 184 -8.29 15.14 14.90
N ASN A 185 -9.30 14.63 15.60
CA ASN A 185 -10.69 15.09 15.37
C ASN A 185 -11.14 15.03 13.88
N ASP A 186 -10.26 14.63 12.94
CA ASP A 186 -10.52 14.43 11.53
C ASP A 186 -11.25 13.10 11.37
N THR A 187 -12.56 13.17 11.60
CA THR A 187 -13.47 12.12 11.17
C THR A 187 -13.37 11.99 9.65
N GLY A 188 -12.93 10.82 9.18
CA GLY A 188 -13.56 10.20 8.03
C GLY A 188 -13.29 10.72 6.61
N LYS A 189 -12.23 11.47 6.34
CA LYS A 189 -11.87 11.82 4.93
C LYS A 189 -10.91 10.85 4.24
N GLN A 190 -10.25 9.97 4.98
CA GLN A 190 -9.28 9.05 4.40
C GLN A 190 -9.96 8.04 3.47
N PHE A 191 -9.41 7.91 2.26
CA PHE A 191 -9.84 6.98 1.23
C PHE A 191 -8.61 6.24 0.70
N PHE A 192 -8.61 4.93 0.81
CA PHE A 192 -7.46 4.10 0.41
C PHE A 192 -7.93 2.67 0.15
N TYR A 193 -7.12 1.88 -0.55
CA TYR A 193 -7.50 0.51 -0.89
C TYR A 193 -6.29 -0.42 -0.91
N TYR A 194 -6.56 -1.72 -0.80
CA TYR A 194 -5.56 -2.75 -0.97
C TYR A 194 -5.98 -3.70 -2.09
N ASN A 195 -5.02 -4.12 -2.92
CA ASN A 195 -5.23 -5.05 -4.01
C ASN A 195 -4.86 -6.48 -3.58
N PHE A 196 -5.81 -7.41 -3.67
CA PHE A 196 -5.68 -8.80 -3.24
C PHE A 196 -5.33 -9.77 -4.38
N ASP A 197 -4.65 -9.33 -5.44
CA ASP A 197 -4.28 -10.21 -6.58
C ASP A 197 -3.00 -11.04 -6.35
N ALA A 198 -2.24 -10.75 -5.29
CA ALA A 198 -0.99 -11.43 -5.00
C ALA A 198 -0.94 -11.96 -3.55
N PRO A 199 -0.21 -13.06 -3.29
CA PRO A 199 0.03 -13.53 -1.94
C PRO A 199 0.73 -12.46 -1.10
N LEU A 200 0.34 -12.32 0.17
CA LEU A 200 0.92 -11.33 1.08
C LEU A 200 0.99 -11.83 2.52
N TYR A 201 1.94 -11.27 3.28
CA TYR A 201 2.01 -11.44 4.72
C TYR A 201 1.32 -10.26 5.40
N VAL A 202 0.48 -10.53 6.40
CA VAL A 202 -0.32 -9.51 7.11
C VAL A 202 0.52 -8.32 7.61
N ASN A 203 1.74 -8.59 8.09
CA ASN A 203 2.66 -7.57 8.61
C ASN A 203 3.29 -6.66 7.52
N ASN A 204 3.22 -7.07 6.25
CA ASN A 204 3.82 -6.40 5.10
C ASN A 204 2.77 -5.73 4.20
N MET A 205 1.62 -5.36 4.76
CA MET A 205 0.53 -4.77 3.99
C MET A 205 0.69 -3.25 3.87
N TYR A 206 0.87 -2.78 2.63
CA TYR A 206 0.89 -1.36 2.26
C TYR A 206 -0.32 -1.02 1.41
N TRP A 207 -1.01 0.05 1.77
CA TRP A 207 -2.25 0.47 1.13
C TRP A 207 -1.97 1.51 0.06
N ASN A 208 -2.81 1.55 -0.98
CA ASN A 208 -2.81 2.63 -1.97
C ASN A 208 -3.67 3.77 -1.45
N ASN A 209 -3.09 4.97 -1.28
CA ASN A 209 -3.79 6.13 -0.74
C ASN A 209 -4.40 6.99 -1.84
N GLU A 210 -5.72 7.11 -1.84
CA GLU A 210 -6.52 7.91 -2.78
C GLU A 210 -7.23 9.07 -2.08
N THR A 211 -6.78 9.48 -0.90
CA THR A 211 -7.44 10.52 -0.10
C THR A 211 -7.48 11.87 -0.84
N SER A 212 -6.51 12.17 -1.70
CA SER A 212 -6.44 13.44 -2.44
C SER A 212 -7.58 13.64 -3.45
N ILE A 213 -8.18 12.55 -3.94
CA ILE A 213 -9.29 12.61 -4.89
C ILE A 213 -10.66 12.52 -4.19
N ASN A 214 -10.69 12.32 -2.89
CA ASN A 214 -11.93 12.16 -2.14
C ASN A 214 -12.64 13.50 -1.91
N ILE A 215 -13.81 13.65 -2.53
CA ILE A 215 -14.69 14.82 -2.33
C ILE A 215 -15.69 14.60 -1.20
N VAL A 216 -15.82 13.38 -0.70
CA VAL A 216 -16.83 13.02 0.30
C VAL A 216 -16.49 13.72 1.62
N PRO A 217 -17.46 14.43 2.24
CA PRO A 217 -17.29 15.02 3.56
C PRO A 217 -16.89 14.01 4.63
N SER A 218 -16.39 14.54 5.75
CA SER A 218 -16.16 13.77 6.98
C SER A 218 -17.39 12.94 7.33
N HIS A 219 -17.21 11.63 7.52
CA HIS A 219 -18.30 10.74 7.92
C HIS A 219 -17.81 9.52 8.71
N ARG A 220 -18.72 8.94 9.49
CA ARG A 220 -18.48 7.70 10.24
C ARG A 220 -19.74 6.86 10.30
N GLY A 221 -19.58 5.55 10.36
CA GLY A 221 -20.72 4.62 10.43
C GLY A 221 -21.60 4.66 9.18
N ALA A 222 -21.05 5.12 8.06
CA ALA A 222 -21.70 5.10 6.76
C ALA A 222 -21.90 3.67 6.25
N ALA A 223 -22.71 3.53 5.22
CA ALA A 223 -22.89 2.28 4.50
C ALA A 223 -22.36 2.42 3.07
N ALA A 224 -21.59 1.44 2.62
CA ALA A 224 -21.10 1.39 1.25
C ALA A 224 -21.33 -0.01 0.66
N VAL A 225 -21.58 -0.06 -0.64
CA VAL A 225 -21.77 -1.31 -1.39
C VAL A 225 -21.16 -1.24 -2.78
N ASN A 226 -20.89 -2.40 -3.38
CA ASN A 226 -20.58 -2.53 -4.80
C ASN A 226 -21.88 -2.47 -5.62
N GLY A 227 -22.25 -1.25 -6.02
CA GLY A 227 -23.48 -0.93 -6.75
C GLY A 227 -23.22 -0.49 -8.19
N GLY A 228 -24.26 0.07 -8.82
CA GLY A 228 -24.22 0.48 -10.22
C GLY A 228 -24.17 -0.69 -11.20
N THR A 229 -24.04 -0.38 -12.48
CA THR A 229 -23.88 -1.39 -13.54
C THR A 229 -22.46 -1.97 -13.50
N ASN A 230 -22.33 -3.25 -13.89
CA ASN A 230 -21.04 -3.91 -14.17
C ASN A 230 -20.02 -4.02 -13.01
N ASN A 231 -20.43 -3.89 -11.73
CA ASN A 231 -19.52 -4.00 -10.57
C ASN A 231 -18.38 -2.97 -10.55
N GLU A 232 -18.64 -1.75 -11.01
CA GLU A 232 -17.58 -0.73 -11.17
C GLU A 232 -17.77 0.51 -10.31
N LYS A 233 -18.83 0.54 -9.51
CA LYS A 233 -19.13 1.69 -8.67
C LYS A 233 -19.21 1.28 -7.21
N LEU A 234 -18.44 1.97 -6.39
CA LEU A 234 -18.70 2.02 -4.97
C LEU A 234 -19.80 3.05 -4.74
N ILE A 235 -20.93 2.61 -4.22
CA ILE A 235 -22.04 3.48 -3.82
C ILE A 235 -21.99 3.66 -2.32
N LEU A 236 -21.92 4.91 -1.89
CA LEU A 236 -21.81 5.30 -0.49
C LEU A 236 -23.08 6.04 -0.06
N TYR A 237 -23.71 5.54 0.99
CA TYR A 237 -24.68 6.26 1.80
C TYR A 237 -23.98 6.77 3.06
N THR A 238 -23.76 8.08 3.13
CA THR A 238 -22.96 8.71 4.20
C THR A 238 -23.66 8.71 5.55
N GLY A 239 -24.99 8.70 5.56
CA GLY A 239 -25.79 8.80 6.78
C GLY A 239 -25.90 10.22 7.38
N ASN A 240 -25.44 11.21 6.62
CA ASN A 240 -25.16 12.59 6.99
C ASN A 240 -23.96 12.80 7.92
N SER A 241 -23.05 13.60 7.37
CA SER A 241 -21.81 14.12 7.91
C SER A 241 -22.08 15.09 9.07
N ASP A 242 -21.03 15.66 9.63
CA ASP A 242 -21.11 16.74 10.62
C ASP A 242 -21.92 17.97 10.11
N ASN A 243 -22.27 18.02 8.81
CA ASN A 243 -23.06 19.07 8.18
C ASN A 243 -24.33 18.52 7.48
N PHE A 244 -25.51 18.97 7.91
CA PHE A 244 -26.80 18.43 7.45
C PHE A 244 -27.20 18.79 6.01
N THR A 245 -26.43 19.63 5.32
CA THR A 245 -26.72 20.07 3.94
C THR A 245 -25.99 19.25 2.87
N ASP A 246 -25.08 18.36 3.27
CA ASP A 246 -24.30 17.56 2.33
C ASP A 246 -25.19 16.48 1.65
N PRO A 247 -24.88 16.10 0.40
CA PRO A 247 -25.50 14.95 -0.25
C PRO A 247 -25.40 13.67 0.60
N LEU A 248 -26.49 12.90 0.63
CA LEU A 248 -26.52 11.60 1.33
C LEU A 248 -25.86 10.47 0.54
N ILE A 249 -25.82 10.59 -0.79
CA ILE A 249 -25.31 9.55 -1.69
C ILE A 249 -24.15 10.08 -2.52
N TYR A 250 -23.06 9.31 -2.52
CA TYR A 250 -21.93 9.48 -3.42
C TYR A 250 -21.64 8.20 -4.17
N SER A 251 -21.04 8.31 -5.35
CA SER A 251 -20.46 7.19 -6.07
C SER A 251 -18.99 7.45 -6.37
N PHE A 252 -18.17 6.41 -6.26
CA PHE A 252 -16.82 6.37 -6.82
C PHE A 252 -16.79 5.39 -7.98
N ASP A 253 -16.39 5.88 -9.16
CA ASP A 253 -16.21 5.08 -10.35
C ASP A 253 -14.76 4.60 -10.45
N ILE A 254 -14.58 3.27 -10.37
CA ILE A 254 -13.23 2.67 -10.31
C ILE A 254 -12.46 2.78 -11.63
N ARG A 255 -13.13 3.00 -12.76
CA ARG A 255 -12.46 3.09 -14.07
C ARG A 255 -11.88 4.48 -14.28
N THR A 256 -12.63 5.48 -13.85
CA THR A 256 -12.26 6.90 -14.02
C THR A 256 -11.55 7.47 -12.81
N ASN A 257 -11.58 6.79 -11.65
CA ASN A 257 -11.12 7.27 -10.35
C ASN A 257 -11.76 8.62 -9.97
N LEU A 258 -13.06 8.76 -10.26
CA LEU A 258 -13.80 9.98 -9.98
C LEU A 258 -14.91 9.73 -8.97
N TRP A 259 -15.00 10.64 -8.00
CA TRP A 259 -16.15 10.74 -7.11
C TRP A 259 -17.23 11.64 -7.72
N THR A 260 -18.48 11.32 -7.44
CA THR A 260 -19.64 12.12 -7.87
C THR A 260 -20.72 12.07 -6.80
N SER A 261 -21.35 13.20 -6.48
CA SER A 261 -22.56 13.22 -5.66
C SER A 261 -23.76 12.82 -6.51
N LEU A 262 -24.60 11.93 -5.99
CA LEU A 262 -25.75 11.41 -6.73
C LEU A 262 -27.03 12.07 -6.25
N LYS A 263 -27.88 12.46 -7.22
CA LYS A 263 -29.25 12.92 -6.96
C LYS A 263 -30.21 11.79 -7.32
N THR A 264 -31.15 11.52 -6.44
CA THR A 264 -32.19 10.51 -6.70
C THR A 264 -33.34 11.10 -7.50
N THR A 265 -34.02 10.25 -8.28
CA THR A 265 -35.11 10.66 -9.17
C THR A 265 -36.39 11.02 -8.42
N ASN A 266 -36.57 10.48 -7.21
CA ASN A 266 -37.65 10.83 -6.28
C ASN A 266 -37.13 11.67 -5.12
N ASN A 267 -37.91 12.71 -4.77
CA ASN A 267 -37.64 13.65 -3.66
C ASN A 267 -38.16 13.12 -2.31
N ASP A 268 -38.10 11.81 -2.08
CA ASP A 268 -38.49 11.27 -0.78
C ASP A 268 -37.55 11.83 0.29
N ILE A 269 -38.11 12.37 1.38
CA ILE A 269 -37.33 12.88 2.51
C ILE A 269 -36.69 11.68 3.19
N ILE A 270 -35.47 11.35 2.78
CA ILE A 270 -34.67 10.32 3.41
C ILE A 270 -33.92 10.93 4.58
N ILE A 271 -34.23 10.44 5.77
CA ILE A 271 -33.50 10.80 6.99
C ILE A 271 -32.06 10.25 6.87
N GLY A 272 -31.07 11.07 7.23
CA GLY A 272 -29.69 10.62 7.39
C GLY A 272 -29.57 9.67 8.58
N LYS A 273 -28.97 8.50 8.37
CA LYS A 273 -28.81 7.46 9.38
C LYS A 273 -27.41 6.87 9.34
N ASN A 274 -26.79 6.63 10.49
CA ASN A 274 -25.48 5.98 10.57
C ASN A 274 -25.55 4.68 11.38
N GLN A 275 -24.40 4.01 11.51
CA GLN A 275 -24.23 2.77 12.29
C GLN A 275 -25.12 1.63 11.81
N LEU A 276 -25.40 1.60 10.50
CA LEU A 276 -26.10 0.53 9.81
C LEU A 276 -25.17 -0.13 8.78
N GLN A 277 -25.57 -1.29 8.26
CA GLN A 277 -24.83 -1.98 7.21
C GLN A 277 -25.63 -1.95 5.91
N GLY A 278 -24.98 -1.49 4.83
CA GLY A 278 -25.52 -1.64 3.48
C GLY A 278 -25.35 -3.07 3.02
N VAL A 279 -26.44 -3.69 2.57
CA VAL A 279 -26.43 -5.01 1.92
C VAL A 279 -26.87 -4.84 0.48
N VAL A 280 -26.20 -5.50 -0.46
CA VAL A 280 -26.55 -5.43 -1.89
C VAL A 280 -27.02 -6.79 -2.38
N ASP A 281 -28.12 -6.81 -3.14
CA ASP A 281 -28.61 -8.02 -3.80
C ASP A 281 -27.98 -8.20 -5.20
N HIS A 282 -28.35 -9.28 -5.87
CA HIS A 282 -27.90 -9.57 -7.24
C HIS A 282 -28.40 -8.55 -8.28
N LYS A 283 -29.44 -7.77 -7.98
CA LYS A 283 -30.00 -6.70 -8.83
C LYS A 283 -29.41 -5.34 -8.52
N LYS A 284 -28.38 -5.26 -7.68
CA LYS A 284 -27.73 -4.00 -7.29
C LYS A 284 -28.65 -3.04 -6.54
N LYS A 285 -29.62 -3.58 -5.80
CA LYS A 285 -30.38 -2.80 -4.83
C LYS A 285 -29.65 -2.80 -3.50
N MET A 286 -29.43 -1.62 -2.94
CA MET A 286 -28.83 -1.41 -1.63
C MET A 286 -29.93 -1.35 -0.57
N TYR A 287 -29.87 -2.23 0.41
CA TYR A 287 -30.81 -2.33 1.52
C TYR A 287 -30.18 -1.74 2.79
N LEU A 288 -30.90 -0.81 3.42
CA LEU A 288 -30.47 -0.02 4.58
C LEU A 288 -31.55 -0.12 5.67
N PHE A 289 -31.39 -1.08 6.56
CA PHE A 289 -32.32 -1.31 7.65
C PHE A 289 -31.90 -0.57 8.93
N GLY A 290 -32.85 0.08 9.61
CA GLY A 290 -32.61 0.71 10.91
C GLY A 290 -31.47 1.72 10.91
N GLY A 291 -30.55 1.59 11.88
CA GLY A 291 -29.49 2.57 12.15
C GLY A 291 -29.91 3.64 13.14
N ARG A 292 -29.04 4.61 13.40
CA ARG A 292 -29.33 5.77 14.25
C ARG A 292 -29.54 7.02 13.40
N ALA A 293 -30.65 7.71 13.63
CA ALA A 293 -30.93 8.98 12.98
C ALA A 293 -29.89 10.05 13.36
N THR A 294 -29.55 10.92 12.42
CA THR A 294 -28.58 12.01 12.64
C THR A 294 -29.22 13.38 12.87
N ASN A 295 -30.48 13.58 12.50
CA ASN A 295 -31.15 14.90 12.42
C ASN A 295 -31.97 15.29 13.67
N ASN A 296 -31.36 15.35 14.86
CA ASN A 296 -32.01 15.69 16.15
C ASN A 296 -33.17 14.76 16.58
N ILE A 297 -33.42 13.68 15.84
CA ILE A 297 -34.27 12.57 16.25
C ILE A 297 -33.35 11.62 17.00
N ASP A 298 -33.36 11.68 18.33
CA ASP A 298 -32.65 10.68 19.13
C ASP A 298 -33.41 9.35 19.06
N GLY A 299 -32.76 8.34 18.48
CA GLY A 299 -33.32 7.00 18.45
C GLY A 299 -32.63 6.08 17.46
N ASP A 300 -32.63 4.80 17.81
CA ASP A 300 -32.42 3.73 16.85
C ASP A 300 -33.72 3.56 16.04
N LEU A 301 -33.59 3.21 14.75
CA LEU A 301 -34.69 3.09 13.81
C LEU A 301 -34.90 1.64 13.37
N ASN A 302 -36.07 1.33 12.81
CA ASN A 302 -36.42 0.02 12.24
C ASN A 302 -37.02 0.10 10.82
N ASP A 303 -36.79 1.21 10.12
CA ASP A 303 -37.25 1.37 8.75
C ASP A 303 -36.33 0.66 7.76
N MET A 304 -36.90 0.10 6.70
CA MET A 304 -36.16 -0.43 5.56
C MET A 304 -36.15 0.62 4.44
N LEU A 305 -34.97 1.10 4.07
CA LEU A 305 -34.77 1.93 2.89
C LEU A 305 -34.03 1.13 1.82
N ILE A 306 -34.51 1.21 0.59
CA ILE A 306 -33.97 0.46 -0.55
C ILE A 306 -33.60 1.48 -1.62
N LEU A 307 -32.31 1.55 -1.97
CA LEU A 307 -31.84 2.35 -3.10
C LEU A 307 -31.59 1.42 -4.28
N ASP A 308 -32.32 1.64 -5.37
CA ASP A 308 -31.91 1.11 -6.67
C ASP A 308 -30.66 1.86 -7.12
N THR A 309 -29.50 1.22 -7.08
CA THR A 309 -28.23 1.89 -7.38
C THR A 309 -27.97 2.09 -8.86
N ILE A 310 -28.79 1.50 -9.73
CA ILE A 310 -28.71 1.66 -11.19
C ILE A 310 -29.62 2.82 -11.61
N ASN A 311 -30.87 2.79 -11.17
CA ASN A 311 -31.88 3.80 -11.52
C ASN A 311 -31.86 5.03 -10.61
N LEU A 312 -31.11 4.98 -9.50
CA LEU A 312 -31.00 6.04 -8.51
C LEU A 312 -32.36 6.47 -7.94
N SER A 313 -33.18 5.48 -7.58
CA SER A 313 -34.51 5.70 -7.02
C SER A 313 -34.65 5.02 -5.66
N TRP A 314 -35.25 5.72 -4.70
CA TRP A 314 -35.56 5.17 -3.38
C TRP A 314 -36.87 4.39 -3.39
N LYS A 315 -36.95 3.38 -2.52
CA LYS A 315 -38.17 2.71 -2.12
C LYS A 315 -38.13 2.51 -0.61
N LYS A 316 -39.24 2.80 0.08
CA LYS A 316 -39.45 2.35 1.45
C LYS A 316 -39.93 0.89 1.44
N GLY A 317 -39.19 0.02 2.12
CA GLY A 317 -39.58 -1.38 2.31
C GLY A 317 -40.67 -1.53 3.36
N ASN A 318 -41.26 -2.72 3.39
CA ASN A 318 -42.32 -3.09 4.32
C ASN A 318 -41.82 -3.06 5.78
N SER A 319 -42.67 -2.59 6.68
CA SER A 319 -42.42 -2.53 8.13
C SER A 319 -43.21 -3.58 8.93
N ILE A 320 -44.14 -4.29 8.30
CA ILE A 320 -44.92 -5.34 8.95
C ILE A 320 -43.97 -6.48 9.33
N ASN A 321 -44.01 -6.89 10.60
CA ASN A 321 -43.12 -7.89 11.20
C ASN A 321 -41.63 -7.53 11.13
N ALA A 322 -41.29 -6.27 10.84
CA ALA A 322 -39.93 -5.81 10.89
C ALA A 322 -39.35 -5.98 12.31
N PRO A 323 -38.04 -6.23 12.43
CA PRO A 323 -37.37 -6.28 13.71
C PRO A 323 -37.56 -5.00 14.53
N SER A 324 -37.34 -5.09 15.85
CA SER A 324 -37.22 -3.90 16.69
C SER A 324 -36.12 -2.96 16.19
N PRO A 325 -36.21 -1.65 16.50
CA PRO A 325 -35.18 -0.69 16.13
C PRO A 325 -33.79 -1.14 16.54
N ARG A 326 -32.80 -0.96 15.66
CA ARG A 326 -31.45 -1.46 15.91
C ARG A 326 -30.39 -0.81 15.04
N ARG A 327 -29.17 -0.76 15.58
CA ARG A 327 -27.92 -0.41 14.88
C ARG A 327 -26.81 -1.39 15.23
N ASN A 328 -25.65 -1.27 14.57
CA ASN A 328 -24.46 -2.11 14.79
C ASN A 328 -24.75 -3.63 14.77
N TYR A 329 -25.75 -4.06 14.02
CA TYR A 329 -26.10 -5.48 13.84
C TYR A 329 -25.21 -6.11 12.77
N GLY A 330 -25.18 -7.45 12.71
CA GLY A 330 -24.61 -8.18 11.59
C GLY A 330 -25.65 -8.39 10.50
N ALA A 331 -25.30 -8.13 9.23
CA ALA A 331 -26.18 -8.43 8.10
C ALA A 331 -25.42 -8.96 6.88
N THR A 332 -26.04 -9.90 6.16
CA THR A 332 -25.50 -10.41 4.88
C THR A 332 -26.61 -10.88 3.94
N PHE A 333 -26.36 -10.79 2.63
CA PHE A 333 -27.28 -11.30 1.62
C PHE A 333 -27.14 -12.82 1.50
N LEU A 334 -28.27 -13.51 1.35
CA LEU A 334 -28.38 -14.95 1.16
C LEU A 334 -28.88 -15.22 -0.27
N PRO A 335 -27.97 -15.45 -1.24
CA PRO A 335 -28.34 -15.59 -2.65
C PRO A 335 -29.27 -16.77 -2.92
N ASN A 336 -29.13 -17.87 -2.17
CA ASN A 336 -29.87 -19.12 -2.38
C ASN A 336 -31.40 -18.95 -2.25
N ASN A 337 -31.86 -17.96 -1.51
CA ASN A 337 -33.29 -17.72 -1.25
C ASN A 337 -33.71 -16.25 -1.39
N ASN A 338 -32.84 -15.38 -1.90
CA ASN A 338 -33.09 -13.93 -2.03
C ASN A 338 -33.47 -13.26 -0.70
N ASN A 339 -32.93 -13.75 0.41
CA ASN A 339 -33.14 -13.11 1.71
C ASN A 339 -31.94 -12.28 2.14
N ILE A 340 -32.17 -11.31 3.00
CA ILE A 340 -31.11 -10.71 3.83
C ILE A 340 -31.34 -11.17 5.25
N ILE A 341 -30.29 -11.68 5.89
CA ILE A 341 -30.33 -12.04 7.31
C ILE A 341 -29.81 -10.89 8.17
N TYR A 342 -30.53 -10.58 9.24
CA TYR A 342 -30.18 -9.58 10.25
C TYR A 342 -30.05 -10.24 11.62
N ILE A 343 -28.93 -10.00 12.29
CA ILE A 343 -28.51 -10.72 13.51
C ILE A 343 -28.07 -9.70 14.57
N GLY A 344 -28.61 -9.83 15.80
CA GLY A 344 -28.19 -9.03 16.95
C GLY A 344 -28.30 -7.51 16.75
N GLY A 345 -27.35 -6.76 17.29
CA GLY A 345 -27.29 -5.31 17.28
C GLY A 345 -27.56 -4.69 18.65
N VAL A 346 -27.80 -3.39 18.68
CA VAL A 346 -28.15 -2.64 19.90
C VAL A 346 -29.40 -1.80 19.67
N ASN A 347 -30.27 -1.72 20.68
CA ASN A 347 -31.44 -0.86 20.70
C ASN A 347 -31.47 -0.05 22.01
N GLY A 348 -31.39 1.27 21.94
CA GLY A 348 -31.48 2.13 23.12
C GLY A 348 -30.34 1.94 24.14
N GLY A 349 -29.25 1.28 23.72
CA GLY A 349 -28.12 0.90 24.59
C GLY A 349 -28.12 -0.58 25.01
N ASP A 350 -29.23 -1.29 24.82
CA ASP A 350 -29.33 -2.71 25.16
C ASP A 350 -28.85 -3.61 24.01
N HIS A 351 -27.87 -4.47 24.29
CA HIS A 351 -27.43 -5.49 23.34
C HIS A 351 -28.58 -6.48 23.04
N LEU A 352 -28.81 -6.74 21.77
CA LEU A 352 -29.86 -7.62 21.29
C LEU A 352 -29.39 -9.09 21.27
N PRO A 353 -30.30 -10.05 21.53
CA PRO A 353 -29.96 -11.46 21.56
C PRO A 353 -29.77 -12.05 20.15
N LEU A 354 -29.14 -13.23 20.11
CA LEU A 354 -28.87 -14.01 18.91
C LEU A 354 -29.63 -15.35 18.91
N ASP A 355 -30.55 -15.55 19.86
CA ASP A 355 -31.53 -16.65 19.91
C ASP A 355 -32.63 -16.53 18.84
N GLU A 356 -32.62 -15.43 18.10
CA GLU A 356 -33.46 -15.16 16.95
C GLU A 356 -32.68 -14.44 15.86
N VAL A 357 -33.08 -14.67 14.61
CA VAL A 357 -32.63 -13.92 13.45
C VAL A 357 -33.83 -13.47 12.63
N TYR A 358 -33.65 -12.40 11.89
CA TYR A 358 -34.67 -11.86 11.00
C TYR A 358 -34.24 -12.01 9.55
N LEU A 359 -35.16 -12.47 8.72
CA LEU A 359 -34.97 -12.63 7.29
C LEU A 359 -35.88 -11.64 6.57
N TYR A 360 -35.31 -10.91 5.63
CA TYR A 360 -36.04 -10.01 4.75
C TYR A 360 -36.01 -10.55 3.33
N ASP A 361 -37.18 -10.93 2.80
CA ASP A 361 -37.35 -11.40 1.43
C ASP A 361 -37.31 -10.21 0.46
N THR A 362 -36.24 -10.16 -0.35
CA THR A 362 -35.99 -9.04 -1.26
C THR A 362 -36.90 -9.03 -2.49
N ILE A 363 -37.58 -10.15 -2.76
CA ILE A 363 -38.53 -10.31 -3.87
C ILE A 363 -39.92 -9.89 -3.43
N ASN A 364 -40.39 -10.41 -2.30
CA ASN A 364 -41.76 -10.22 -1.83
C ASN A 364 -41.91 -9.04 -0.87
N ASP A 365 -40.81 -8.44 -0.39
CA ASP A 365 -40.84 -7.34 0.57
C ASP A 365 -41.52 -7.73 1.89
N VAL A 366 -41.09 -8.88 2.44
CA VAL A 366 -41.69 -9.48 3.64
C VAL A 366 -40.61 -9.82 4.65
N TRP A 367 -40.88 -9.49 5.91
CA TRP A 367 -40.07 -9.93 7.04
C TRP A 367 -40.57 -11.26 7.60
N SER A 368 -39.62 -12.11 7.99
CA SER A 368 -39.89 -13.29 8.80
C SER A 368 -38.86 -13.43 9.91
N LYS A 369 -39.27 -14.08 11.00
CA LYS A 369 -38.42 -14.35 12.17
C LYS A 369 -38.12 -15.85 12.22
N LYS A 370 -36.87 -16.20 12.55
CA LYS A 370 -36.45 -17.57 12.81
C LYS A 370 -35.79 -17.65 14.18
N MET A 371 -36.24 -18.59 15.00
CA MET A 371 -35.54 -18.92 16.23
C MET A 371 -34.27 -19.69 15.90
N THR A 372 -33.20 -19.41 16.62
CA THR A 372 -31.95 -20.15 16.52
C THR A 372 -31.82 -21.13 17.67
N SER A 373 -30.88 -22.06 17.55
CA SER A 373 -30.63 -23.11 18.54
C SER A 373 -29.14 -23.43 18.63
N GLY A 374 -28.75 -24.44 19.42
CA GLY A 374 -27.35 -24.85 19.58
C GLY A 374 -26.59 -23.98 20.58
N LYS A 375 -25.31 -23.70 20.29
CA LYS A 375 -24.45 -22.84 21.12
C LYS A 375 -24.69 -21.37 20.79
N ILE A 376 -25.81 -20.84 21.27
CA ILE A 376 -26.22 -19.45 20.99
C ILE A 376 -25.19 -18.48 21.59
N PRO A 377 -24.63 -17.54 20.80
CA PRO A 377 -23.71 -16.54 21.31
C PRO A 377 -24.39 -15.60 22.32
N SER A 378 -23.60 -15.00 23.21
CA SER A 378 -24.07 -13.92 24.08
C SER A 378 -24.61 -12.73 23.28
N LYS A 379 -25.54 -11.96 23.88
CA LYS A 379 -26.10 -10.73 23.28
C LYS A 379 -24.96 -9.79 22.89
N ARG A 380 -24.98 -9.24 21.67
CA ARG A 380 -23.86 -8.43 21.16
C ARG A 380 -24.27 -7.50 20.03
N ASP A 381 -23.49 -6.44 19.88
CA ASP A 381 -23.49 -5.51 18.76
C ASP A 381 -22.05 -5.23 18.30
N ALA A 382 -21.92 -4.47 17.22
CA ALA A 382 -20.66 -3.99 16.66
C ALA A 382 -19.70 -5.10 16.17
N PHE A 383 -20.24 -6.28 15.92
CA PHE A 383 -19.56 -7.42 15.30
C PHE A 383 -19.74 -7.40 13.78
N SER A 384 -19.02 -8.25 13.06
CA SER A 384 -19.21 -8.44 11.61
C SER A 384 -19.86 -9.79 11.31
N ALA A 385 -20.58 -9.87 10.19
CA ALA A 385 -21.18 -11.11 9.68
C ALA A 385 -20.89 -11.26 8.20
N VAL A 386 -20.46 -12.44 7.77
CA VAL A 386 -20.19 -12.79 6.37
C VAL A 386 -20.85 -14.12 6.00
N LEU A 387 -21.20 -14.28 4.73
CA LEU A 387 -21.68 -15.56 4.19
C LEU A 387 -20.49 -16.50 3.96
N GLY A 388 -20.61 -17.76 4.39
CA GLY A 388 -19.62 -18.80 4.09
C GLY A 388 -19.56 -19.12 2.59
N LEU A 389 -18.44 -19.67 2.13
CA LEU A 389 -18.19 -19.94 0.70
C LEU A 389 -19.21 -20.91 0.07
N ASP A 390 -19.86 -21.74 0.88
CA ASP A 390 -20.90 -22.69 0.47
C ASP A 390 -22.30 -22.06 0.35
N GLY A 391 -22.46 -20.79 0.75
CA GLY A 391 -23.75 -20.10 0.78
C GLY A 391 -24.74 -20.61 1.83
N ASN A 392 -24.31 -21.51 2.73
CA ASN A 392 -25.19 -22.23 3.66
C ASN A 392 -24.90 -21.92 5.13
N ARG A 393 -23.94 -21.03 5.40
CA ARG A 393 -23.52 -20.68 6.76
C ARG A 393 -23.25 -19.18 6.87
N VAL A 394 -23.53 -18.60 8.02
CA VAL A 394 -23.12 -17.22 8.35
C VAL A 394 -22.07 -17.29 9.43
N ILE A 395 -20.94 -16.61 9.21
CA ILE A 395 -19.82 -16.55 10.13
C ILE A 395 -19.84 -15.16 10.77
N ILE A 396 -19.81 -15.10 12.10
CA ILE A 396 -19.74 -13.84 12.85
C ILE A 396 -18.43 -13.74 13.61
N PHE A 397 -17.89 -12.52 13.71
CA PHE A 397 -16.66 -12.26 14.46
C PHE A 397 -16.75 -10.99 15.31
N GLY A 398 -16.26 -11.08 16.55
CA GLY A 398 -16.06 -9.96 17.48
C GLY A 398 -17.33 -9.46 18.16
N GLY A 399 -17.32 -8.17 18.52
CA GLY A 399 -18.41 -7.47 19.20
C GLY A 399 -17.93 -6.67 20.42
N PHE A 400 -18.70 -5.64 20.80
CA PHE A 400 -18.34 -4.80 21.94
C PHE A 400 -18.41 -5.58 23.26
N GLY A 401 -17.34 -5.54 24.06
CA GLY A 401 -17.27 -6.27 25.34
C GLY A 401 -17.17 -7.80 25.21
N ILE A 402 -16.96 -8.32 24.00
CA ILE A 402 -16.84 -9.77 23.75
C ILE A 402 -15.38 -10.20 23.89
N SER A 403 -15.11 -11.30 24.60
CA SER A 403 -13.76 -11.87 24.72
C SER A 403 -13.34 -12.65 23.47
N SER A 404 -12.04 -12.80 23.20
CA SER A 404 -11.53 -13.53 22.03
C SER A 404 -12.04 -14.97 21.91
N LYS A 405 -12.21 -15.66 23.05
CA LYS A 405 -12.72 -17.04 23.10
C LYS A 405 -14.21 -17.15 22.73
N ASP A 406 -14.94 -16.04 22.82
CA ASP A 406 -16.36 -15.93 22.51
C ASP A 406 -16.61 -15.09 21.24
N ALA A 407 -15.56 -14.77 20.48
CA ALA A 407 -15.65 -13.85 19.36
C ALA A 407 -16.17 -14.50 18.08
N LEU A 408 -15.99 -15.81 17.86
CA LEU A 408 -16.23 -16.47 16.59
C LEU A 408 -17.33 -17.53 16.69
N TYR A 409 -18.36 -17.40 15.85
CA TYR A 409 -19.46 -18.35 15.77
C TYR A 409 -19.91 -18.56 14.32
N VAL A 410 -20.52 -19.72 14.06
CA VAL A 410 -21.09 -20.08 12.77
C VAL A 410 -22.56 -20.47 12.94
N LEU A 411 -23.43 -19.83 12.17
CA LEU A 411 -24.85 -20.18 12.07
C LEU A 411 -25.08 -21.03 10.83
N ASN A 412 -25.61 -22.23 10.99
CA ASN A 412 -26.07 -23.05 9.87
C ASN A 412 -27.42 -22.53 9.35
N LEU A 413 -27.53 -22.20 8.06
CA LEU A 413 -28.74 -21.62 7.47
C LEU A 413 -29.84 -22.64 7.13
N THR A 414 -29.54 -23.94 7.21
CA THR A 414 -30.53 -25.02 6.99
C THR A 414 -31.41 -25.19 8.22
N ASN A 415 -30.80 -25.22 9.42
CA ASN A 415 -31.49 -25.50 10.68
C ASN A 415 -31.42 -24.36 11.70
N PHE A 416 -30.77 -23.23 11.38
CA PHE A 416 -30.57 -22.10 12.27
C PHE A 416 -29.87 -22.47 13.60
N GLU A 417 -28.97 -23.45 13.55
CA GLU A 417 -28.18 -23.88 14.69
C GLU A 417 -26.83 -23.16 14.74
N TRP A 418 -26.52 -22.54 15.87
CA TRP A 418 -25.23 -21.93 16.16
C TRP A 418 -24.22 -22.96 16.66
N LYS A 419 -22.98 -22.85 16.17
CA LYS A 419 -21.84 -23.66 16.61
C LYS A 419 -20.62 -22.78 16.82
N VAL A 420 -19.79 -23.18 17.77
CA VAL A 420 -18.41 -22.69 17.88
C VAL A 420 -17.57 -23.56 16.94
N PRO A 421 -16.96 -23.00 15.89
CA PRO A 421 -16.16 -23.78 14.95
C PRO A 421 -14.88 -24.28 15.62
N PHE A 422 -14.29 -25.36 15.09
CA PHE A 422 -12.92 -25.73 15.43
C PHE A 422 -11.96 -24.79 14.69
N VAL A 423 -10.98 -24.23 15.41
CA VAL A 423 -10.09 -23.19 14.89
C VAL A 423 -8.63 -23.57 15.17
N ILE A 424 -7.78 -23.41 14.17
CA ILE A 424 -6.33 -23.53 14.24
C ILE A 424 -5.70 -22.13 14.18
N GLY A 425 -4.52 -21.99 14.79
CA GLY A 425 -3.76 -20.75 14.83
C GLY A 425 -3.99 -19.97 16.12
N GLU A 426 -3.30 -18.84 16.23
CA GLU A 426 -3.45 -17.94 17.36
C GLU A 426 -4.79 -17.19 17.24
N ILE A 427 -5.65 -17.31 18.26
CA ILE A 427 -6.94 -16.61 18.27
C ILE A 427 -6.66 -15.13 18.49
N PRO A 428 -6.96 -14.24 17.51
CA PRO A 428 -6.70 -12.82 17.64
C PRO A 428 -7.57 -12.20 18.73
N ALA A 429 -7.22 -10.99 19.15
CA ALA A 429 -8.04 -10.25 20.06
C ALA A 429 -9.42 -9.96 19.44
N SER A 430 -10.45 -10.08 20.27
CA SER A 430 -11.79 -9.63 19.88
C SER A 430 -11.78 -8.13 19.60
N ARG A 431 -12.58 -7.71 18.64
CA ARG A 431 -12.67 -6.32 18.21
C ARG A 431 -14.07 -5.95 17.79
N TYR A 432 -14.37 -4.66 17.78
CA TYR A 432 -15.68 -4.12 17.46
C TYR A 432 -15.60 -2.90 16.55
N TRP A 433 -16.72 -2.58 15.90
CA TRP A 433 -16.82 -1.56 14.85
C TRP A 433 -15.82 -1.74 13.70
N HIS A 434 -15.36 -2.97 13.50
CA HIS A 434 -14.57 -3.42 12.36
C HIS A 434 -15.49 -3.74 11.17
N LYS A 435 -14.90 -4.10 10.02
CA LYS A 435 -15.62 -4.66 8.88
C LYS A 435 -15.01 -6.00 8.47
N ALA A 436 -15.83 -6.88 7.90
CA ALA A 436 -15.37 -8.12 7.32
C ALA A 436 -15.92 -8.30 5.91
N ASN A 437 -15.10 -8.86 5.02
CA ASN A 437 -15.45 -9.20 3.65
C ASN A 437 -14.96 -10.62 3.34
N VAL A 438 -15.68 -11.33 2.48
CA VAL A 438 -15.19 -12.59 1.91
C VAL A 438 -14.32 -12.26 0.71
N ILE A 439 -13.05 -12.64 0.75
CA ILE A 439 -12.08 -12.41 -0.32
C ILE A 439 -11.33 -13.72 -0.56
N SER A 440 -11.48 -14.29 -1.76
CA SER A 440 -11.01 -15.65 -2.06
C SER A 440 -11.54 -16.65 -1.01
N ASP A 441 -10.67 -17.47 -0.44
CA ASP A 441 -10.99 -18.47 0.58
C ASP A 441 -11.04 -17.90 2.03
N TYR A 442 -10.97 -16.57 2.21
CA TYR A 442 -10.81 -15.93 3.52
C TYR A 442 -11.97 -15.02 3.92
N MET A 443 -12.32 -15.04 5.21
CA MET A 443 -12.93 -13.89 5.87
C MET A 443 -11.83 -12.90 6.24
N VAL A 444 -11.83 -11.74 5.58
CA VAL A 444 -10.86 -10.66 5.79
C VAL A 444 -11.47 -9.61 6.69
N VAL A 445 -10.96 -9.51 7.93
CA VAL A 445 -11.37 -8.49 8.90
C VAL A 445 -10.44 -7.30 8.78
N THR A 446 -10.98 -6.08 8.71
CA THR A 446 -10.20 -4.84 8.63
C THR A 446 -10.53 -3.89 9.77
N PHE A 447 -9.46 -3.44 10.43
CA PHE A 447 -9.40 -2.49 11.52
C PHE A 447 -10.37 -2.84 12.66
N GLY A 448 -10.93 -1.82 13.32
CA GLY A 448 -11.73 -1.94 14.53
C GLY A 448 -11.03 -1.34 15.74
N THR A 449 -11.61 -1.58 16.92
CA THR A 449 -11.00 -1.25 18.20
C THR A 449 -11.29 -2.36 19.22
N GLY A 450 -10.62 -2.34 20.37
CA GLY A 450 -10.73 -3.36 21.43
C GLY A 450 -9.57 -4.35 21.51
N TYR A 451 -8.50 -4.14 20.73
CA TYR A 451 -7.29 -4.97 20.70
C TYR A 451 -6.03 -4.11 20.80
N GLU A 452 -4.91 -4.66 21.26
CA GLU A 452 -3.60 -3.97 21.34
C GLU A 452 -2.76 -4.24 20.08
N ASN A 453 -2.33 -3.17 19.38
CA ASN A 453 -1.67 -3.28 18.07
C ASN A 453 -0.22 -3.82 18.18
N SER A 454 0.37 -3.75 19.37
CA SER A 454 1.67 -4.36 19.67
C SER A 454 1.66 -5.88 19.53
N ASN A 455 0.48 -6.50 19.72
CA ASN A 455 0.29 -7.94 19.75
C ASN A 455 -0.60 -8.46 18.63
N ASP A 456 -1.40 -7.60 17.99
CA ASP A 456 -2.39 -8.00 16.99
C ASP A 456 -2.41 -7.08 15.76
N SER A 457 -2.75 -7.66 14.61
CA SER A 457 -2.76 -6.98 13.31
C SER A 457 -4.04 -6.18 13.08
N ASP A 458 -3.92 -5.05 12.37
CA ASP A 458 -5.09 -4.27 11.90
C ASP A 458 -5.93 -5.04 10.87
N VAL A 459 -5.36 -6.04 10.21
CA VAL A 459 -6.05 -6.89 9.26
C VAL A 459 -5.91 -8.32 9.72
N LEU A 460 -6.98 -9.09 9.68
CA LEU A 460 -6.98 -10.51 10.03
C LEU A 460 -7.46 -11.35 8.86
N PHE A 461 -6.85 -12.51 8.68
CA PHE A 461 -7.28 -13.51 7.70
C PHE A 461 -7.72 -14.77 8.43
N LEU A 462 -9.00 -15.10 8.28
CA LEU A 462 -9.54 -16.40 8.71
C LEU A 462 -9.79 -17.22 7.44
N ASP A 463 -9.01 -18.28 7.23
CA ASP A 463 -9.28 -19.26 6.18
C ASP A 463 -10.60 -19.99 6.52
N ILE A 464 -11.58 -19.87 5.62
CA ILE A 464 -12.93 -20.42 5.76
C ILE A 464 -13.21 -21.48 4.69
N LYS A 465 -12.18 -21.98 4.01
CA LYS A 465 -12.29 -22.98 2.95
C LYS A 465 -12.88 -24.30 3.43
N ASN A 466 -12.45 -24.75 4.62
CA ASN A 466 -12.95 -25.98 5.22
C ASN A 466 -14.12 -25.65 6.15
N ASN A 467 -15.27 -26.28 5.89
CA ASN A 467 -16.50 -26.01 6.63
C ASN A 467 -16.44 -26.45 8.11
N ASP A 468 -15.59 -27.42 8.43
CA ASP A 468 -15.48 -28.01 9.76
C ASP A 468 -14.33 -27.43 10.58
N MET A 469 -13.41 -26.72 9.93
CA MET A 469 -12.17 -26.23 10.53
C MET A 469 -11.73 -24.93 9.88
N TYR A 470 -11.55 -23.88 10.68
CA TYR A 470 -11.02 -22.60 10.23
C TYR A 470 -9.58 -22.41 10.71
N GLU A 471 -8.81 -21.56 10.02
CA GLU A 471 -7.43 -21.27 10.38
C GLU A 471 -7.19 -19.76 10.38
N TRP A 472 -6.75 -19.21 11.51
CA TRP A 472 -6.21 -17.86 11.54
C TRP A 472 -4.83 -17.87 10.87
N SER A 473 -4.72 -17.13 9.77
CA SER A 473 -3.51 -17.11 8.95
C SER A 473 -2.84 -15.74 8.99
N HIS A 474 -1.51 -15.75 9.02
CA HIS A 474 -0.68 -14.55 8.81
C HIS A 474 -0.38 -14.32 7.32
N ILE A 475 -0.79 -15.25 6.45
CA ILE A 475 -0.55 -15.23 5.01
C ILE A 475 -1.91 -15.26 4.30
N PHE A 476 -2.10 -14.35 3.36
CA PHE A 476 -3.19 -14.43 2.40
C PHE A 476 -2.66 -15.02 1.10
N ASP A 477 -3.35 -16.02 0.57
CA ASP A 477 -3.11 -16.59 -0.76
C ASP A 477 -4.35 -16.40 -1.65
N PRO A 478 -4.28 -15.62 -2.73
CA PRO A 478 -5.42 -15.39 -3.60
C PRO A 478 -5.87 -16.64 -4.36
N VAL A 479 -5.00 -17.65 -4.55
CA VAL A 479 -5.31 -18.80 -5.40
C VAL A 479 -6.16 -19.84 -4.66
N PRO A 480 -7.38 -20.15 -5.14
CA PRO A 480 -8.20 -21.20 -4.55
C PRO A 480 -7.46 -22.53 -4.65
N SER A 481 -7.16 -23.13 -3.50
CA SER A 481 -6.31 -24.32 -3.42
C SER A 481 -6.94 -25.59 -4.03
N LYS A 482 -8.18 -25.52 -4.54
CA LYS A 482 -8.79 -26.55 -5.41
C LYS A 482 -8.07 -26.71 -6.75
N SER A 483 -7.23 -25.76 -7.16
CA SER A 483 -6.36 -25.86 -8.35
C SER A 483 -5.08 -26.67 -8.11
N ARG A 484 -4.80 -27.12 -6.87
CA ARG A 484 -3.54 -27.79 -6.50
C ARG A 484 -3.57 -29.34 -6.56
N VAL A 485 -4.71 -29.95 -6.89
CA VAL A 485 -4.83 -31.42 -7.02
C VAL A 485 -4.87 -31.82 -8.50
N GLN A 486 -3.70 -31.83 -9.14
CA GLN A 486 -3.27 -32.79 -10.17
C GLN A 486 -1.91 -32.35 -10.75
N SER A 487 -0.84 -33.01 -10.31
CA SER A 487 0.32 -33.42 -11.12
C SER A 487 1.48 -33.87 -10.23
N ILE A 488 1.34 -35.05 -9.63
CA ILE A 488 2.52 -35.87 -9.36
C ILE A 488 2.62 -36.84 -10.54
N THR A 489 3.47 -36.48 -11.51
CA THR A 489 4.05 -37.44 -12.46
C THR A 489 5.50 -37.00 -12.73
N PRO A 490 6.43 -37.96 -12.93
CA PRO A 490 7.86 -37.68 -12.88
C PRO A 490 8.33 -36.83 -14.06
N SER A 491 9.37 -36.06 -13.76
CA SER A 491 10.11 -35.19 -14.66
C SER A 491 10.43 -35.79 -16.03
N THR A 492 9.98 -35.11 -17.09
CA THR A 492 10.73 -35.03 -18.35
C THR A 492 10.90 -33.56 -18.73
N ASN A 493 12.17 -33.18 -18.83
CA ASN A 493 12.65 -31.85 -19.21
C ASN A 493 12.00 -31.36 -20.51
N ASN A 494 11.43 -30.15 -20.48
CA ASN A 494 11.56 -29.21 -21.60
C ASN A 494 11.34 -27.78 -21.10
N LYS A 495 12.47 -27.11 -20.84
CA LYS A 495 12.55 -25.67 -20.60
C LYS A 495 12.71 -24.92 -21.92
N ASN A 496 12.11 -23.73 -21.94
CA ASN A 496 12.50 -22.53 -22.69
C ASN A 496 11.94 -22.33 -24.12
N SER A 497 10.88 -21.52 -24.21
CA SER A 497 10.65 -20.65 -25.38
C SER A 497 10.54 -19.15 -25.06
N SER A 498 10.30 -18.73 -23.81
CA SER A 498 10.20 -17.30 -23.46
C SER A 498 11.56 -16.62 -23.19
N ASN A 499 12.56 -17.36 -22.71
CA ASN A 499 13.88 -16.79 -22.37
C ASN A 499 14.79 -16.55 -23.58
N LYS A 500 14.51 -17.14 -24.75
CA LYS A 500 15.34 -16.94 -25.96
C LYS A 500 15.13 -15.56 -26.58
N LEU A 501 13.90 -15.04 -26.61
CA LEU A 501 13.59 -13.73 -27.17
C LEU A 501 14.21 -12.59 -26.34
N VAL A 502 14.11 -12.65 -25.01
CA VAL A 502 14.67 -11.63 -24.11
C VAL A 502 16.20 -11.57 -24.20
N MET A 503 16.87 -12.73 -24.32
CA MET A 503 18.34 -12.77 -24.49
C MET A 503 18.77 -12.22 -25.86
N ILE A 504 18.01 -12.49 -26.93
CA ILE A 504 18.32 -12.00 -28.28
C ILE A 504 18.19 -10.47 -28.36
N TYR A 505 17.14 -9.88 -27.78
CA TYR A 505 16.99 -8.41 -27.78
C TYR A 505 18.02 -7.70 -26.90
N SER A 506 18.46 -8.32 -25.80
CA SER A 506 19.54 -7.78 -24.97
C SER A 506 20.87 -7.74 -25.72
N VAL A 507 21.22 -8.79 -26.47
CA VAL A 507 22.48 -8.84 -27.24
C VAL A 507 22.46 -7.85 -28.42
N ILE A 508 21.34 -7.73 -29.12
CA ILE A 508 21.18 -6.77 -30.23
C ILE A 508 21.28 -5.32 -29.71
N GLY A 509 20.65 -5.02 -28.57
CA GLY A 509 20.73 -3.69 -27.94
C GLY A 509 22.15 -3.30 -27.53
N SER A 510 22.91 -4.24 -26.95
CA SER A 510 24.32 -4.01 -26.57
C SER A 510 25.23 -3.84 -27.79
N LEU A 511 24.98 -4.57 -28.89
CA LEU A 511 25.76 -4.43 -30.12
C LEU A 511 25.56 -3.06 -30.78
N ILE A 512 24.31 -2.60 -30.86
CA ILE A 512 23.96 -1.29 -31.43
C ILE A 512 24.51 -0.16 -30.56
N GLY A 513 24.39 -0.29 -29.22
CA GLY A 513 24.98 0.68 -28.28
C GLY A 513 26.50 0.79 -28.43
N GLY A 514 27.19 -0.34 -28.60
CA GLY A 514 28.64 -0.37 -28.83
C GLY A 514 29.07 0.30 -30.14
N ILE A 515 28.34 0.06 -31.23
CA ILE A 515 28.61 0.68 -32.54
C ILE A 515 28.39 2.20 -32.47
N CYS A 516 27.31 2.66 -31.83
CA CYS A 516 27.06 4.09 -31.63
C CYS A 516 28.16 4.78 -30.82
N LEU A 517 28.71 4.11 -29.80
CA LEU A 517 29.83 4.62 -29.02
C LEU A 517 31.12 4.73 -29.85
N LEU A 518 31.42 3.74 -30.68
CA LEU A 518 32.60 3.77 -31.56
C LEU A 518 32.50 4.87 -32.62
N VAL A 519 31.31 5.07 -33.20
CA VAL A 519 31.05 6.17 -34.15
C VAL A 519 31.17 7.52 -33.46
N GLY A 520 30.63 7.67 -32.24
CA GLY A 520 30.77 8.88 -31.43
C GLY A 520 32.23 9.22 -31.12
N ILE A 521 33.03 8.23 -30.74
CA ILE A 521 34.48 8.40 -30.48
C ILE A 521 35.23 8.76 -31.77
N PHE A 522 34.86 8.19 -32.91
CA PHE A 522 35.47 8.52 -34.20
C PHE A 522 35.18 9.97 -34.62
N ILE A 523 33.93 10.43 -34.48
CA ILE A 523 33.54 11.81 -34.77
C ILE A 523 34.26 12.78 -33.83
N LEU A 524 34.33 12.47 -32.53
CA LEU A 524 35.07 13.28 -31.56
C LEU A 524 36.57 13.34 -31.87
N ARG A 525 37.19 12.24 -32.29
CA ARG A 525 38.60 12.21 -32.72
C ARG A 525 38.82 13.04 -33.98
N LYS A 526 37.93 12.95 -34.96
CA LYS A 526 38.02 13.73 -36.21
C LYS A 526 37.85 15.23 -35.95
N TRP A 527 36.92 15.60 -35.07
CA TRP A 527 36.72 16.99 -34.64
C TRP A 527 37.94 17.55 -33.90
N ASN A 528 38.54 16.77 -33.00
CA ASN A 528 39.72 17.19 -32.26
C ASN A 528 41.00 17.25 -33.13
N LYS A 529 41.07 16.47 -34.22
CA LYS A 529 42.15 16.53 -35.20
C LYS A 529 42.03 17.76 -36.10
N ASN A 530 40.83 18.14 -36.53
CA ASN A 530 40.61 19.37 -37.30
C ASN A 530 40.87 20.63 -36.47
N ASN A 531 40.61 20.60 -35.16
CA ASN A 531 40.90 21.75 -34.27
C ASN A 531 42.40 21.91 -33.93
N LYS A 532 43.26 20.93 -34.25
CA LYS A 532 44.73 21.04 -34.07
C LYS A 532 45.48 21.60 -35.27
N VAL A 533 44.85 21.72 -36.44
CA VAL A 533 45.51 22.23 -37.67
C VAL A 533 45.47 23.77 -37.75
N ASN A 534 44.62 24.44 -36.96
CA ASN A 534 44.48 25.91 -37.00
C ASN A 534 45.40 26.69 -36.04
N ASN A 535 46.32 26.03 -35.33
CA ASN A 535 47.24 26.68 -34.40
C ASN A 535 48.71 26.27 -34.68
N ILE A 536 49.34 26.92 -35.67
CA ILE A 536 50.80 26.99 -35.81
C ILE A 536 51.19 28.48 -35.67
N PRO A 537 52.08 28.87 -34.73
CA PRO A 537 52.61 30.23 -34.65
C PRO A 537 53.85 30.40 -35.54
N ASP A 538 53.93 31.54 -36.24
CA ASP A 538 55.08 31.99 -37.03
C ASP A 538 56.32 32.27 -36.16
N GLY A 539 57.48 32.09 -36.78
CA GLY A 539 58.80 32.09 -36.16
C GLY A 539 59.33 33.46 -35.72
N LYS A 540 60.39 33.37 -34.89
CA LYS A 540 61.17 34.46 -34.28
C LYS A 540 61.95 35.29 -35.31
N GLU A 541 62.07 36.60 -35.06
CA GLU A 541 63.25 37.39 -35.42
C GLU A 541 63.83 38.08 -34.17
N GLU A 542 65.17 38.10 -34.12
CA GLU A 542 66.03 38.59 -33.06
C GLU A 542 66.13 40.13 -33.04
N GLY A 543 66.52 40.66 -31.88
CA GLY A 543 66.52 42.10 -31.59
C GLY A 543 67.69 42.90 -32.16
N ILE A 544 67.58 44.22 -31.97
CA ILE A 544 68.60 45.17 -31.47
C ILE A 544 67.93 46.55 -31.41
N ILE A 545 67.96 47.19 -30.24
CA ILE A 545 67.68 48.63 -30.06
C ILE A 545 69.00 49.30 -29.73
N ALA A 546 69.42 50.26 -30.57
CA ALA A 546 70.35 51.32 -30.20
C ALA A 546 70.03 52.56 -31.04
N GLY A 547 69.99 53.73 -30.40
CA GLY A 547 70.07 55.03 -31.08
C GLY A 547 68.89 55.96 -30.81
N GLN A 548 69.09 56.84 -29.83
CA GLN A 548 68.39 58.11 -29.69
C GLN A 548 68.47 58.93 -30.98
N ASP A 549 67.42 59.65 -31.35
CA ASP A 549 67.52 61.11 -31.35
C ASP A 549 66.17 61.83 -31.46
N VAL A 550 66.20 63.05 -30.94
CA VAL A 550 65.09 63.96 -30.71
C VAL A 550 64.99 64.97 -31.87
N LYS A 551 63.75 65.22 -32.29
CA LYS A 551 63.16 66.48 -32.84
C LYS A 551 63.41 66.88 -34.32
N PRO A 552 62.60 67.82 -34.88
CA PRO A 552 61.44 68.52 -34.30
C PRO A 552 60.17 68.64 -35.18
N THR A 553 59.06 68.99 -34.49
CA THR A 553 57.93 69.86 -34.88
C THR A 553 57.39 69.87 -36.31
N ASN A 554 56.10 69.55 -36.46
CA ASN A 554 55.02 70.55 -36.41
C ASN A 554 53.68 69.89 -36.06
#